data_AF-K1S9U9-F1
#
_entry.id   AF-K1S9U9-F1
#
_cell.length_a   1.000
_cell.length_b   1.000
_cell.length_c   1.000
_cell.angle_alpha   90.00
_cell.angle_beta   90.00
_cell.angle_gamma   90.00
#
_symmetry.space_group_name_H-M   'P 1'
#
loop_
_entity.id
_entity.type
_entity.pdbx_description
1 polymer ?
#
loop_
_entity_poly.entity_id
_entity_poly.type
_entity_poly.pdbx_seq_one_letter_code
_entity_poly.pdbx_strand_id
1 'polypeptide(L)'
;MDNTNDNNTMNPSEKTQLDPCACRRKGAKLEVYDWLSDIPESHDDTNLVEVRFKNTRKGYYRNTTHIKLAPGDLVAVEASPGHDIGEVTLTGRLVLIQMKKNNV
;
A
#
# COMPACT_ATOMS: atom_id res chain seq x y z
N MET A 1 -26.71 -1.48 -44.85
CA MET A 1 -27.43 -1.81 -43.61
C MET A 1 -27.00 -3.22 -43.27
N ASP A 2 -26.05 -3.50 -42.39
CA ASP A 2 -25.35 -2.70 -41.39
C ASP A 2 -23.89 -3.14 -41.32
N ASN A 3 -23.03 -2.16 -41.07
CA ASN A 3 -21.58 -2.31 -40.96
C ASN A 3 -21.24 -2.19 -39.47
N THR A 4 -21.00 -3.29 -38.78
CA THR A 4 -20.63 -3.26 -37.36
C THR A 4 -19.13 -3.51 -37.23
N ASN A 5 -18.37 -2.42 -37.21
CA ASN A 5 -16.97 -2.38 -36.81
C ASN A 5 -16.91 -2.37 -35.28
N ASP A 6 -16.56 -3.50 -34.68
CA ASP A 6 -16.26 -3.60 -33.25
C ASP A 6 -14.86 -3.02 -32.97
N ASN A 7 -14.74 -1.69 -32.96
CA ASN A 7 -13.57 -1.00 -32.46
C ASN A 7 -13.67 -0.89 -30.94
N ASN A 8 -13.32 -1.98 -30.24
CA ASN A 8 -12.95 -1.91 -28.84
C ASN A 8 -11.61 -1.17 -28.72
N THR A 9 -11.69 0.15 -28.58
CA THR A 9 -10.59 1.00 -28.14
C THR A 9 -10.23 0.60 -26.71
N MET A 10 -9.27 -0.32 -26.57
CA MET A 10 -8.63 -0.59 -25.27
C MET A 10 -7.89 0.68 -24.84
N ASN A 11 -8.36 1.30 -23.77
CA ASN A 11 -7.65 2.37 -23.08
C ASN A 11 -6.32 1.78 -22.52
N PRO A 12 -5.15 2.38 -22.80
CA PRO A 12 -3.87 1.83 -22.36
C PRO A 12 -3.59 2.01 -20.85
N SER A 13 -4.59 2.37 -20.04
CA SER A 13 -4.44 2.63 -18.60
C SER A 13 -4.83 1.45 -17.70
N GLU A 14 -5.45 0.38 -18.21
CA GLU A 14 -5.69 -0.85 -17.43
C GLU A 14 -4.47 -1.77 -17.47
N LYS A 15 -3.34 -1.31 -16.91
CA LYS A 15 -2.33 -2.26 -16.43
C LYS A 15 -2.81 -2.81 -15.09
N THR A 16 -3.71 -3.79 -15.13
CA THR A 16 -3.75 -4.79 -14.06
C THR A 16 -2.45 -5.57 -14.17
N GLN A 17 -1.41 -5.02 -13.56
CA GLN A 17 -0.10 -5.64 -13.50
C GLN A 17 -0.26 -6.91 -12.68
N LEU A 18 -0.34 -8.05 -13.36
CA LEU A 18 -0.25 -9.36 -12.73
C LEU A 18 1.13 -9.45 -12.08
N ASP A 19 1.21 -9.24 -10.78
CA ASP A 19 2.46 -9.30 -10.02
C ASP A 19 2.96 -10.76 -9.95
N PRO A 20 4.09 -11.10 -10.58
CA PRO A 20 4.59 -12.47 -10.63
C PRO A 20 5.42 -12.77 -9.37
N CYS A 21 4.73 -13.02 -8.25
CA CYS A 21 5.12 -13.99 -7.23
C CYS A 21 3.94 -14.16 -6.27
N ALA A 22 3.15 -15.20 -6.49
CA ALA A 22 2.05 -15.61 -5.63
C ALA A 22 2.59 -16.13 -4.28
N CYS A 23 3.02 -15.21 -3.42
CA CYS A 23 3.35 -15.44 -2.01
C CYS A 23 2.90 -14.26 -1.12
N ARG A 24 2.16 -13.27 -1.64
CA ARG A 24 1.37 -12.37 -0.78
C ARG A 24 0.26 -13.21 -0.16
N ARG A 25 0.57 -13.83 0.98
CA ARG A 25 -0.38 -14.66 1.74
C ARG A 25 -1.57 -13.79 2.12
N LYS A 26 -2.64 -13.82 1.33
CA LYS A 26 -3.96 -13.34 1.76
C LYS A 26 -4.31 -14.11 3.04
N GLY A 27 -4.66 -13.40 4.10
CA GLY A 27 -4.81 -13.93 5.45
C GLY A 27 -3.52 -13.96 6.29
N ALA A 28 -2.48 -13.20 5.92
CA ALA A 28 -1.28 -13.10 6.74
C ALA A 28 -1.59 -12.43 8.08
N LYS A 29 -0.90 -12.86 9.14
CA LYS A 29 -1.02 -12.23 10.45
C LYS A 29 -0.75 -10.72 10.34
N LEU A 30 -1.68 -9.92 10.86
CA LEU A 30 -1.67 -8.44 10.83
C LEU A 30 -1.83 -7.80 9.43
N GLU A 31 -2.36 -8.51 8.44
CA GLU A 31 -2.79 -7.89 7.20
C GLU A 31 -3.87 -6.81 7.47
N VAL A 32 -3.81 -5.72 6.71
CA VAL A 32 -4.87 -4.70 6.70
C VAL A 32 -5.42 -4.62 5.30
N TYR A 33 -6.73 -4.54 5.22
CA TYR A 33 -7.42 -4.33 3.96
C TYR A 33 -7.47 -2.83 3.67
N ASP A 34 -7.08 -2.46 2.45
CA ASP A 34 -7.23 -1.11 1.94
C ASP A 34 -8.64 -0.91 1.35
N TRP A 35 -9.50 -0.32 2.17
CA TRP A 35 -10.89 -0.01 1.83
C TRP A 35 -11.05 1.29 1.01
N LEU A 36 -9.97 2.05 0.78
CA LEU A 36 -9.96 3.23 -0.10
C LEU A 36 -9.13 3.01 -1.37
N SER A 37 -8.81 1.77 -1.71
CA SER A 37 -8.02 1.44 -2.90
C SER A 37 -8.55 2.05 -4.19
N ASP A 38 -9.88 2.19 -4.31
CA ASP A 38 -10.55 2.80 -5.48
C ASP A 38 -10.51 4.34 -5.50
N ILE A 39 -10.04 4.99 -4.43
CA ILE A 39 -10.00 6.44 -4.28
C ILE A 39 -8.53 6.89 -4.23
N PRO A 40 -7.95 7.32 -5.36
CA PRO A 40 -6.52 7.63 -5.43
C PRO A 40 -6.13 8.82 -4.53
N GLU A 41 -7.03 9.80 -4.37
CA GLU A 41 -6.79 11.00 -3.56
C GLU A 41 -6.44 10.66 -2.10
N SER A 42 -7.02 9.60 -1.54
CA SER A 42 -6.77 9.24 -0.14
C SER A 42 -5.35 8.74 0.15
N HIS A 43 -4.60 8.32 -0.87
CA HIS A 43 -3.26 7.78 -0.72
C HIS A 43 -2.21 8.88 -0.53
N ASP A 44 -2.42 10.05 -1.14
CA ASP A 44 -1.49 11.18 -1.10
C ASP A 44 -1.85 12.20 0.00
N ASP A 45 -2.95 12.00 0.73
CA ASP A 45 -3.43 12.89 1.80
C ASP A 45 -2.41 13.14 2.92
N THR A 46 -1.54 12.17 3.20
CA THR A 46 -0.56 12.28 4.30
C THR A 46 0.77 11.59 3.98
N ASN A 47 1.86 12.13 4.52
CA ASN A 47 3.20 11.53 4.43
C ASN A 47 3.43 10.43 5.50
N LEU A 48 2.37 9.91 6.11
CA LEU A 48 2.47 8.85 7.12
C LEU A 48 2.26 7.49 6.46
N VAL A 49 3.00 6.49 6.96
CA VAL A 49 2.96 5.12 6.47
C VAL A 49 2.87 4.15 7.64
N GLU A 50 2.08 3.08 7.47
CA GLU A 50 2.12 1.91 8.34
C GLU A 50 3.09 0.89 7.76
N VAL A 51 4.03 0.43 8.58
CA VAL A 51 4.98 -0.62 8.22
C VAL A 51 4.76 -1.82 9.12
N ARG A 52 4.59 -2.99 8.51
CA ARG A 52 4.53 -4.29 9.17
C ARG A 52 5.91 -4.93 9.17
N PHE A 53 6.35 -5.35 10.34
CA PHE A 53 7.57 -6.13 10.50
C PHE A 53 7.26 -7.61 10.64
N LYS A 54 8.31 -8.43 10.67
CA LYS A 54 8.18 -9.85 10.96
C LYS A 54 7.39 -10.06 12.27
N ASN A 55 6.55 -11.08 12.25
CA ASN A 55 5.74 -11.53 13.38
C ASN A 55 4.56 -10.60 13.76
N THR A 56 4.65 -9.83 14.86
CA THR A 56 3.50 -9.13 15.46
C THR A 56 3.66 -7.62 15.62
N ARG A 57 4.70 -7.02 15.04
CA ARG A 57 4.98 -5.59 15.21
C ARG A 57 4.52 -4.80 14.00
N LYS A 58 3.87 -3.67 14.28
CA LYS A 58 3.57 -2.60 13.33
C LYS A 58 4.09 -1.30 13.89
N GLY A 59 4.63 -0.47 13.02
CA GLY A 59 5.04 0.88 13.35
C GLY A 59 4.42 1.87 12.38
N TYR A 60 4.21 3.08 12.86
CA TYR A 60 3.80 4.21 12.04
C TYR A 60 5.00 5.13 11.89
N TYR A 61 5.30 5.50 10.65
CA TYR A 61 6.47 6.30 10.32
C TYR A 61 6.07 7.46 9.43
N ARG A 62 6.81 8.55 9.53
CA ARG A 62 6.69 9.68 8.61
C ARG A 62 7.74 9.55 7.53
N ASN A 63 7.30 9.55 6.28
CA ASN A 63 8.17 9.60 5.13
C ASN A 63 8.76 11.00 4.98
N THR A 64 9.94 11.22 5.54
CA THR A 64 10.68 12.49 5.45
C THR A 64 11.34 12.70 4.09
N THR A 65 11.59 11.63 3.35
CA THR A 65 12.26 11.65 2.04
C THR A 65 11.27 11.91 0.90
N HIS A 66 9.96 11.92 1.17
CA HIS A 66 8.88 12.13 0.19
C HIS A 66 8.97 11.20 -1.02
N ILE A 67 9.48 9.99 -0.81
CA ILE A 67 9.48 8.94 -1.83
C ILE A 67 8.06 8.41 -2.02
N LYS A 68 7.67 8.06 -3.25
CA LYS A 68 6.37 7.42 -3.50
C LYS A 68 6.41 6.00 -2.93
N LEU A 69 5.58 5.73 -1.94
CA LEU A 69 5.44 4.43 -1.30
C LEU A 69 4.04 3.89 -1.57
N ALA A 70 3.96 2.64 -2.00
CA ALA A 70 2.71 1.92 -2.19
C ALA A 70 2.57 0.80 -1.15
N PRO A 71 1.33 0.40 -0.81
CA PRO A 71 1.10 -0.81 -0.04
C PRO A 71 1.77 -2.01 -0.72
N GLY A 72 2.60 -2.71 0.04
CA GLY A 72 3.34 -3.87 -0.39
C GLY A 72 4.81 -3.65 -0.73
N ASP A 73 5.30 -2.41 -0.67
CA ASP A 73 6.71 -2.11 -0.86
C ASP A 73 7.56 -2.55 0.34
N LEU A 74 8.76 -3.06 0.07
CA LEU A 74 9.73 -3.42 1.11
C LEU A 74 10.56 -2.19 1.49
N VAL A 75 10.60 -1.87 2.79
CA VAL A 75 11.28 -0.68 3.31
C VAL A 75 12.22 -1.02 4.47
N ALA A 76 13.28 -0.23 4.60
CA ALA A 76 14.16 -0.24 5.76
C ALA A 76 13.83 0.93 6.67
N VAL A 77 13.67 0.65 7.97
CA VAL A 77 13.38 1.63 9.00
C VAL A 77 14.57 1.71 9.95
N GLU A 78 14.99 2.91 10.31
CA GLU A 78 16.06 3.11 11.28
C GLU A 78 15.68 2.56 12.66
N ALA A 79 16.57 1.73 13.23
CA ALA A 79 16.44 1.19 14.57
C ALA A 79 17.70 1.49 15.38
N SER A 80 17.60 1.52 16.71
CA SER A 80 18.74 1.75 17.60
C SER A 80 19.04 0.49 18.41
N PRO A 81 20.10 -0.29 18.10
CA PRO A 81 21.02 -0.21 16.96
C PRO A 81 20.52 -0.95 15.70
N GLY A 82 20.76 -0.40 14.50
CA GLY A 82 20.61 -1.10 13.22
C GLY A 82 19.45 -0.62 12.32
N HIS A 83 18.89 -1.54 11.54
CA HIS A 83 17.75 -1.29 10.66
C HIS A 83 16.76 -2.45 10.73
N ASP A 84 15.48 -2.12 10.82
CA ASP A 84 14.39 -3.10 10.71
C ASP A 84 13.89 -3.14 9.26
N ILE A 85 13.73 -4.35 8.71
CA ILE A 85 13.16 -4.55 7.38
C ILE A 85 11.67 -4.90 7.52
N GLY A 86 10.81 -4.10 6.89
CA GLY A 86 9.37 -4.26 6.92
C GLY A 86 8.72 -4.02 5.58
N GLU A 87 7.43 -4.29 5.52
CA GLU A 87 6.59 -4.09 4.34
C GLU A 87 5.57 -3.00 4.64
N VAL A 88 5.38 -2.07 3.72
CA VAL A 88 4.34 -1.04 3.82
C VAL A 88 2.98 -1.71 3.72
N THR A 89 2.10 -1.49 4.70
CA THR A 89 0.74 -2.06 4.70
C THR A 89 -0.33 -1.04 4.39
N LEU A 90 -0.13 0.22 4.77
CA LEU A 90 -1.05 1.32 4.49
C LEU A 90 -0.30 2.63 4.26
N THR A 91 -0.87 3.47 3.43
CA THR A 91 -0.42 4.85 3.18
C THR A 91 -1.61 5.82 3.26
N GLY A 92 -1.33 7.12 3.31
CA GLY A 92 -2.36 8.15 3.22
C GLY A 92 -3.31 8.22 4.41
N ARG A 93 -4.59 8.49 4.15
CA ARG A 93 -5.59 8.80 5.18
C ARG A 93 -5.88 7.64 6.12
N LEU A 94 -5.77 6.41 5.62
CA LEU A 94 -6.01 5.18 6.38
C LEU A 94 -5.11 5.05 7.60
N VAL A 95 -3.87 5.50 7.47
CA VAL A 95 -2.87 5.46 8.53
C VAL A 95 -3.34 6.26 9.75
N LEU A 96 -3.95 7.43 9.54
CA LEU A 96 -4.46 8.26 10.63
C LEU A 96 -5.59 7.58 11.41
N ILE A 97 -6.48 6.87 10.72
CA ILE A 97 -7.58 6.14 11.36
C ILE A 97 -7.02 4.98 12.19
N GLN A 98 -6.01 4.31 11.65
CA GLN A 98 -5.36 3.17 12.28
C GLN A 98 -4.52 3.59 13.50
N MET A 99 -3.84 4.74 13.45
CA MET A 99 -3.17 5.35 14.59
C MET A 99 -4.15 5.69 15.72
N LYS A 100 -5.27 6.35 15.40
CA LYS A 100 -6.34 6.66 16.37
C LYS A 100 -6.89 5.40 17.03
N LYS A 101 -7.13 4.34 16.26
CA LYS A 101 -7.63 3.06 16.76
C LYS A 101 -6.62 2.37 17.70
N ASN A 102 -5.32 2.49 17.38
CA ASN A 102 -4.24 1.90 18.16
C ASN A 102 -3.73 2.82 19.28
N ASN A 103 -4.39 3.96 19.48
CA ASN A 103 -4.10 4.93 20.53
C ASN A 103 -2.64 5.45 20.51
N VAL A 104 -2.10 5.64 19.29
CA VAL A 104 -0.79 6.22 18.99
C VAL A 104 -0.90 7.72 18.77
#